data_AF-A0A3D4WLF4-F1
#
_entry.id   AF-A0A3D4WLF4-F1
#
_cell.length_a   1.000
_cell.length_b   1.000
_cell.length_c   1.000
_cell.angle_alpha   90.00
_cell.angle_beta   90.00
_cell.angle_gamma   90.00
#
_symmetry.space_group_name_H-M   'P 1'
#
loop_
_entity.id
_entity.type
_entity.pdbx_description
1 polymer ?
#
loop_
_entity_poly.entity_id
_entity_poly.type
_entity_poly.pdbx_seq_one_letter_code
_entity_poly.pdbx_strand_id
1 'polypeptide(L)'
;IAEQQYITYREFLPAMGVNLPRYQGYNPFRNANLGNEFATVGYRAHSQIHGEFELETDLDRYTQADLDAMRAQGIEIAIVGDEVELAIPLNVAFFNPNLLNRVQLGPMLQGIGLESQYKNEEQIDNQLRSVLFQIPVPGNPECLDGPTLPQCFRGVVDLGAIDIERGRDHGMPSYNQLRRAYGLPARTSFAAITGEASEAFPPGTGINNPNSLDFTSLTDINGNPVPIGEDDAVTFTRRSPLAARLKAIYGSVDKVDAFAGMVAEPHVAGSEFGELQLAIWTKQFAALRDGDRFYFENDPSLSFIRHAFGIDYRHSLAEIIAANTDIPLSDLNPNVFLAG
;
A
#
# COMPACT_ATOMS: atom_id res chain seq x y z
N ILE A 1 2.69 14.84 18.50
CA ILE A 1 3.79 13.83 18.50
C ILE A 1 3.35 12.57 19.26
N ALA A 2 3.02 12.64 20.55
CA ALA A 2 2.60 11.46 21.32
C ALA A 2 1.38 10.73 20.71
N GLU A 3 0.37 11.45 20.22
CA GLU A 3 -0.75 10.86 19.46
C GLU A 3 -0.31 10.11 18.22
N GLN A 4 0.55 10.72 17.38
CA GLN A 4 1.07 10.06 16.19
C GLN A 4 1.81 8.76 16.54
N GLN A 5 2.64 8.77 17.58
CA GLN A 5 3.30 7.56 18.06
C GLN A 5 2.29 6.55 18.61
N TYR A 6 1.28 7.00 19.36
CA TYR A 6 0.23 6.13 19.90
C TYR A 6 -0.52 5.43 18.78
N ILE A 7 -1.06 6.16 17.81
CA ILE A 7 -1.76 5.63 16.63
C ILE A 7 -0.86 4.67 15.84
N THR A 8 0.40 5.07 15.58
CA THR A 8 1.35 4.22 14.85
C THR A 8 1.55 2.88 15.56
N TYR A 9 1.83 2.88 16.86
CA TYR A 9 2.20 1.65 17.59
C TYR A 9 1.01 0.86 18.15
N ARG A 10 -0.17 1.46 18.25
CA ARG A 10 -1.37 0.86 18.86
C ARG A 10 -2.48 0.54 17.86
N GLU A 11 -2.49 1.18 16.69
CA GLU A 11 -3.50 0.95 15.65
C GLU A 11 -2.86 0.48 14.34
N PHE A 12 -2.01 1.30 13.73
CA PHE A 12 -1.44 1.03 12.40
C PHE A 12 -0.56 -0.23 12.36
N LEU A 13 0.47 -0.33 13.21
CA LEU A 13 1.37 -1.48 13.19
C LEU A 13 0.63 -2.80 13.45
N PRO A 14 -0.27 -2.91 14.46
CA PRO A 14 -1.11 -4.09 14.62
C PRO A 14 -2.00 -4.40 13.42
N ALA A 15 -2.61 -3.39 12.77
CA ALA A 15 -3.45 -3.58 11.59
C ALA A 15 -2.65 -4.17 10.41
N MET A 16 -1.38 -3.79 10.26
CA MET A 16 -0.46 -4.39 9.28
C MET A 16 0.10 -5.77 9.69
N GLY A 17 -0.29 -6.28 10.87
CA GLY A 17 0.21 -7.53 11.45
C GLY A 17 1.58 -7.46 12.11
N VAL A 18 2.11 -6.25 12.35
CA VAL A 18 3.41 -6.03 13.00
C VAL A 18 3.24 -6.00 14.52
N ASN A 19 3.42 -7.16 15.13
CA ASN A 19 3.28 -7.33 16.57
C ASN A 19 4.63 -7.20 17.29
N LEU A 20 4.84 -6.07 17.98
CA LEU A 20 6.07 -5.85 18.74
C LEU A 20 5.97 -6.43 20.16
N PRO A 21 7.09 -6.94 20.75
CA PRO A 21 7.13 -7.29 22.16
C PRO A 21 6.75 -6.12 23.05
N ARG A 22 6.21 -6.40 24.25
CA ARG A 22 5.89 -5.36 25.24
C ARG A 22 7.08 -4.44 25.48
N TYR A 23 6.82 -3.14 25.51
CA TYR A 23 7.84 -2.13 25.80
C TYR A 23 8.47 -2.34 27.18
N GLN A 24 9.80 -2.25 27.26
CA GLN A 24 10.57 -2.49 28.48
C GLN A 24 11.26 -1.21 29.01
N GLY A 25 10.93 -0.05 28.45
CA GLY A 25 11.57 1.22 28.76
C GLY A 25 12.63 1.63 27.75
N TYR A 26 13.06 2.89 27.85
CA TYR A 26 14.06 3.47 26.96
C TYR A 26 15.43 2.82 27.16
N ASN A 27 16.06 2.41 26.05
CA ASN A 27 17.41 1.87 26.01
C ASN A 27 18.35 2.85 25.28
N PRO A 28 19.24 3.57 26.01
CA PRO A 28 20.15 4.54 25.39
C PRO A 28 21.23 3.90 24.50
N PHE A 29 21.40 2.58 24.55
CA PHE A 29 22.34 1.83 23.71
C PHE A 29 21.68 1.24 22.46
N ARG A 30 20.37 1.44 22.26
CA ARG A 30 19.68 1.00 21.04
C ARG A 30 19.89 2.04 19.94
N ASN A 31 20.43 1.59 18.80
CA ASN A 31 20.53 2.43 17.61
C ASN A 31 19.15 2.59 16.96
N ALA A 32 18.58 3.79 17.04
CA ALA A 32 17.29 4.15 16.45
C ALA A 32 17.40 4.78 15.05
N ASN A 33 18.58 4.81 14.44
CA ASN A 33 18.71 5.31 13.07
C ASN A 33 17.89 4.44 12.09
N LEU A 34 17.37 5.06 11.04
CA LEU A 34 16.73 4.33 9.94
C LEU A 34 17.80 3.51 9.19
N GLY A 35 17.54 2.21 9.07
CA GLY A 35 18.35 1.33 8.22
C GLY A 35 18.16 1.66 6.74
N ASN A 36 19.24 1.55 5.96
CA ASN A 36 19.19 1.76 4.51
C ASN A 36 18.20 0.77 3.87
N GLU A 37 18.15 -0.47 4.34
CA GLU A 37 17.24 -1.50 3.82
C GLU A 37 15.78 -1.21 4.16
N PHE A 38 15.50 -0.65 5.36
CA PHE A 38 14.16 -0.23 5.73
C PHE A 38 13.67 0.91 4.83
N ALA A 39 14.46 1.97 4.66
CA ALA A 39 14.07 3.12 3.85
C ALA A 39 14.04 2.81 2.34
N THR A 40 14.97 1.98 1.86
CA THR A 40 15.14 1.75 0.43
C THR A 40 14.24 0.65 -0.10
N VAL A 41 13.92 -0.40 0.65
CA VAL A 41 13.05 -1.47 0.14
C VAL A 41 11.96 -1.87 1.12
N GLY A 42 12.24 -1.89 2.43
CA GLY A 42 11.32 -2.42 3.43
C GLY A 42 10.02 -1.64 3.59
N TYR A 43 10.09 -0.31 3.64
CA TYR A 43 8.93 0.57 3.89
C TYR A 43 8.22 1.02 2.60
N ARG A 44 8.45 0.33 1.48
CA ARG A 44 7.76 0.59 0.21
C ARG A 44 6.55 -0.34 0.09
N ALA A 45 5.38 0.20 0.41
CA ALA A 45 4.10 -0.48 0.31
C ALA A 45 3.35 -0.10 -0.98
N HIS A 46 4.09 0.13 -2.07
CA HIS A 46 3.54 0.72 -3.30
C HIS A 46 2.49 -0.16 -4.01
N SER A 47 2.53 -1.47 -3.78
CA SER A 47 1.53 -2.41 -4.29
C SER A 47 0.18 -2.31 -3.59
N GLN A 48 0.11 -1.67 -2.42
CA GLN A 48 -1.14 -1.53 -1.65
C GLN A 48 -2.01 -0.35 -2.11
N ILE A 49 -1.53 0.45 -3.05
CA ILE A 49 -2.19 1.66 -3.51
C ILE A 49 -3.13 1.31 -4.66
N HIS A 50 -4.37 1.78 -4.56
CA HIS A 50 -5.39 1.64 -5.61
C HIS A 50 -5.14 2.60 -6.77
N GLY A 51 -5.66 2.23 -7.94
CA GLY A 51 -5.70 3.12 -9.10
C GLY A 51 -6.61 4.33 -8.91
N GLU A 52 -7.48 4.32 -7.90
CA GLU A 52 -8.41 5.40 -7.61
C GLU A 52 -8.80 5.44 -6.13
N PHE A 53 -9.47 6.53 -5.75
CA PHE A 53 -10.15 6.66 -4.47
C PHE A 53 -11.65 6.71 -4.71
N GLU A 54 -12.38 5.93 -3.93
CA GLU A 54 -13.84 5.96 -3.93
C GLU A 54 -14.34 6.74 -2.72
N LEU A 55 -15.34 7.59 -2.94
CA LEU A 55 -15.98 8.39 -1.92
C LEU A 55 -17.48 8.36 -2.13
N GLU A 56 -18.24 8.16 -1.06
CA GLU A 56 -19.69 8.26 -1.04
C GLU A 56 -20.08 9.33 -0.02
N THR A 57 -20.93 10.28 -0.41
CA THR A 57 -21.34 11.40 0.45
C THR A 57 -22.64 12.05 -0.01
N ASP A 58 -23.24 12.90 0.83
CA ASP A 58 -24.45 13.65 0.47
C ASP A 58 -24.28 14.51 -0.81
N LEU A 59 -25.24 14.42 -1.72
CA LEU A 59 -25.28 15.19 -2.97
C LEU A 59 -25.36 16.71 -2.73
N ASP A 60 -25.99 17.14 -1.63
CA ASP A 60 -26.21 18.57 -1.32
C ASP A 60 -24.92 19.33 -0.95
N ARG A 61 -23.82 18.62 -0.73
CA ARG A 61 -22.47 19.17 -0.52
C ARG A 61 -21.89 19.83 -1.76
N TYR A 62 -22.40 19.49 -2.94
CA TYR A 62 -21.84 19.95 -4.21
C TYR A 62 -22.87 20.72 -5.02
N THR A 63 -22.43 21.84 -5.59
CA THR A 63 -23.22 22.51 -6.63
C THR A 63 -23.06 21.75 -7.95
N GLN A 64 -24.01 21.93 -8.87
CA GLN A 64 -23.87 21.38 -10.23
C GLN A 64 -22.55 21.83 -10.90
N ALA A 65 -22.11 23.06 -10.64
CA ALA A 65 -20.86 23.58 -11.17
C ALA A 65 -19.64 22.84 -10.60
N ASP A 66 -19.68 22.41 -9.33
CA ASP A 66 -18.61 21.60 -8.73
C ASP A 66 -18.57 20.22 -9.38
N LEU A 67 -19.72 19.56 -9.53
CA LEU A 67 -19.84 18.26 -10.20
C LEU A 67 -19.34 18.31 -11.64
N ASP A 68 -19.74 19.34 -12.40
CA ASP A 68 -19.28 19.54 -13.78
C ASP A 68 -17.77 19.79 -13.84
N ALA A 69 -17.23 20.56 -12.89
CA ALA A 69 -15.80 20.84 -12.81
C ALA A 69 -14.97 19.61 -12.41
N MET A 70 -15.54 18.70 -11.61
CA MET A 70 -14.93 17.41 -11.26
C MET A 70 -14.96 16.44 -12.44
N ARG A 71 -16.11 16.30 -13.13
CA ARG A 71 -16.20 15.52 -14.38
C ARG A 71 -15.22 16.00 -15.44
N ALA A 72 -15.05 17.31 -15.58
CA ALA A 72 -14.09 17.88 -16.52
C ALA A 72 -12.61 17.54 -16.20
N GLN A 73 -12.33 17.09 -14.97
CA GLN A 73 -11.02 16.60 -14.56
C GLN A 73 -10.85 15.08 -14.75
N GLY A 74 -11.90 14.37 -15.18
CA GLY A 74 -11.89 12.91 -15.33
C GLY A 74 -12.30 12.14 -14.07
N ILE A 75 -12.92 12.81 -13.09
CA ILE A 75 -13.54 12.14 -11.93
C ILE A 75 -14.88 11.55 -12.39
N GLU A 76 -15.08 10.26 -12.15
CA GLU A 76 -16.35 9.62 -12.41
C GLU A 76 -17.34 9.94 -11.28
N ILE A 77 -18.57 10.25 -11.65
CA ILE A 77 -19.59 10.70 -10.70
C ILE A 77 -20.89 9.98 -10.98
N ALA A 78 -21.30 9.13 -10.05
CA ALA A 78 -22.63 8.53 -10.02
C ALA A 78 -23.49 9.23 -8.96
N ILE A 79 -24.76 9.47 -9.28
CA ILE A 79 -25.73 10.07 -8.34
C ILE A 79 -26.79 9.02 -8.08
N VAL A 80 -26.94 8.63 -6.83
CA VAL A 80 -27.86 7.59 -6.38
C VAL A 80 -28.76 8.18 -5.30
N GLY A 81 -29.97 8.61 -5.69
CA GLY A 81 -30.89 9.25 -4.76
C GLY A 81 -30.38 10.61 -4.29
N ASP A 82 -30.13 10.73 -2.98
CA ASP A 82 -29.57 11.90 -2.29
C ASP A 82 -28.05 11.78 -2.03
N GLU A 83 -27.41 10.73 -2.51
CA GLU A 83 -25.97 10.50 -2.40
C GLU A 83 -25.27 10.71 -3.76
N VAL A 84 -23.97 10.98 -3.68
CA VAL A 84 -23.06 11.03 -4.80
C VAL A 84 -21.84 10.16 -4.51
N GLU A 85 -21.52 9.31 -5.49
CA GLU A 85 -20.32 8.49 -5.51
C GLU A 85 -19.30 9.15 -6.45
N LEU A 86 -18.08 9.32 -5.97
CA LEU A 86 -16.95 9.88 -6.70
C LEU A 86 -15.85 8.82 -6.81
N ALA A 87 -15.56 8.37 -8.03
CA ALA A 87 -14.34 7.61 -8.31
C ALA A 87 -13.29 8.58 -8.83
N ILE A 88 -12.22 8.77 -8.05
CA ILE A 88 -11.15 9.72 -8.31
C ILE A 88 -9.91 8.95 -8.76
N PRO A 89 -9.57 8.97 -10.06
CA PRO A 89 -8.35 8.33 -10.55
C PRO A 89 -7.10 8.91 -9.89
N LEU A 90 -6.16 8.07 -9.46
CA LEU A 90 -4.97 8.46 -8.72
C LEU A 90 -4.10 9.46 -9.51
N ASN A 91 -4.07 9.34 -10.84
CA ASN A 91 -3.34 10.26 -11.71
C ASN A 91 -3.87 11.71 -11.67
N VAL A 92 -5.15 11.94 -11.33
CA VAL A 92 -5.70 13.30 -11.17
C VAL A 92 -5.40 13.89 -9.79
N ALA A 93 -5.06 13.03 -8.81
CA ALA A 93 -4.76 13.43 -7.44
C ALA A 93 -3.30 13.87 -7.26
N PHE A 94 -2.36 13.35 -8.06
CA PHE A 94 -0.95 13.70 -7.92
C PHE A 94 -0.70 15.21 -8.12
N PHE A 95 -0.08 15.83 -7.11
CA PHE A 95 0.26 17.26 -7.09
C PHE A 95 -0.93 18.20 -7.35
N ASN A 96 -2.16 17.77 -7.02
CA ASN A 96 -3.38 18.54 -7.21
C ASN A 96 -4.01 18.95 -5.87
N PRO A 97 -3.47 19.96 -5.16
CA PRO A 97 -4.01 20.39 -3.87
C PRO A 97 -5.43 20.98 -3.99
N ASN A 98 -5.83 21.42 -5.18
CA ASN A 98 -7.17 21.96 -5.42
C ASN A 98 -8.25 20.88 -5.39
N LEU A 99 -7.87 19.62 -5.65
CA LEU A 99 -8.79 18.49 -5.58
C LEU A 99 -9.39 18.35 -4.19
N LEU A 100 -8.55 18.43 -3.14
CA LEU A 100 -9.00 18.32 -1.75
C LEU A 100 -10.04 19.40 -1.38
N ASN A 101 -9.88 20.62 -1.91
CA ASN A 101 -10.87 21.69 -1.69
C ASN A 101 -12.21 21.39 -2.36
N ARG A 102 -12.22 20.63 -3.47
CA ARG A 102 -13.43 20.26 -4.19
C ARG A 102 -14.12 19.07 -3.55
N VAL A 103 -13.38 18.00 -3.26
CA VAL A 103 -13.93 16.75 -2.71
C VAL A 103 -14.23 16.86 -1.21
N GLN A 104 -13.59 17.84 -0.54
CA GLN A 104 -13.68 18.12 0.89
C GLN A 104 -12.93 17.08 1.75
N LEU A 105 -12.34 17.55 2.85
CA LEU A 105 -11.48 16.72 3.71
C LEU A 105 -12.26 15.61 4.42
N GLY A 106 -13.49 15.88 4.88
CA GLY A 106 -14.34 14.93 5.57
C GLY A 106 -14.65 13.69 4.72
N PRO A 107 -15.37 13.87 3.58
CA PRO A 107 -15.66 12.77 2.66
C PRO A 107 -14.41 12.01 2.22
N MET A 108 -13.31 12.71 1.94
CA MET A 108 -12.05 12.06 1.57
C MET A 108 -11.49 11.15 2.66
N LEU A 109 -11.44 11.61 3.91
CA LEU A 109 -10.92 10.81 5.02
C LEU A 109 -11.87 9.67 5.41
N GLN A 110 -13.18 9.83 5.18
CA GLN A 110 -14.17 8.76 5.36
C GLN A 110 -14.01 7.69 4.29
N GLY A 111 -14.00 8.07 3.01
CA GLY A 111 -13.89 7.14 1.87
C GLY A 111 -12.64 6.26 1.95
N ILE A 112 -11.46 6.86 2.18
CA ILE A 112 -10.21 6.06 2.32
C ILE A 112 -10.20 5.13 3.55
N GLY A 113 -11.09 5.36 4.52
CA GLY A 113 -11.24 4.49 5.70
C GLY A 113 -12.25 3.36 5.50
N LEU A 114 -13.04 3.39 4.42
CA LEU A 114 -14.01 2.35 4.05
C LEU A 114 -13.43 1.35 3.07
N GLU A 115 -12.54 1.82 2.18
CA GLU A 115 -11.91 0.99 1.17
C GLU A 115 -10.83 0.05 1.73
N SER A 116 -10.87 -1.21 1.29
CA SER A 116 -9.81 -2.18 1.59
C SER A 116 -8.63 -1.96 0.66
N GLN A 117 -7.43 -1.72 1.20
CA GLN A 117 -6.21 -1.62 0.39
C GLN A 117 -5.91 -2.89 -0.43
N TYR A 118 -5.19 -2.73 -1.54
CA TYR A 118 -4.60 -3.85 -2.26
C TYR A 118 -3.57 -4.60 -1.41
N LYS A 119 -3.34 -5.87 -1.74
CA LYS A 119 -2.34 -6.70 -1.07
C LYS A 119 -0.93 -6.16 -1.30
N ASN A 120 -0.10 -6.28 -0.26
CA ASN A 120 1.33 -5.98 -0.41
C ASN A 120 2.07 -7.14 -1.10
N GLU A 121 1.96 -7.23 -2.42
CA GLU A 121 2.51 -8.31 -3.24
C GLU A 121 3.16 -7.78 -4.55
N GLU A 122 3.46 -8.65 -5.51
CA GLU A 122 4.16 -8.27 -6.74
C GLU A 122 3.30 -7.47 -7.74
N GLN A 123 2.00 -7.31 -7.46
CA GLN A 123 1.07 -6.53 -8.27
C GLN A 123 1.15 -5.06 -7.88
N ILE A 124 1.47 -4.20 -8.85
CA ILE A 124 1.43 -2.74 -8.68
C ILE A 124 0.44 -2.20 -9.69
N ASP A 125 -0.48 -1.36 -9.22
CA ASP A 125 -1.51 -0.75 -10.04
C ASP A 125 -0.91 -0.01 -11.26
N ASN A 126 -1.62 -0.04 -12.38
CA ASN A 126 -1.17 0.57 -13.62
C ASN A 126 -1.01 2.09 -13.48
N GLN A 127 -1.74 2.76 -12.59
CA GLN A 127 -1.57 4.17 -12.29
C GLN A 127 -0.17 4.50 -11.75
N LEU A 128 0.44 3.56 -11.01
CA LEU A 128 1.80 3.71 -10.47
C LEU A 128 2.88 3.11 -11.37
N ARG A 129 2.56 2.03 -12.08
CA ARG A 129 3.50 1.30 -12.94
C ARG A 129 3.63 1.90 -14.34
N SER A 130 2.58 2.54 -14.84
CA SER A 130 2.48 2.96 -16.26
C SER A 130 1.95 4.38 -16.47
N VAL A 131 1.48 5.06 -15.42
CA VAL A 131 0.88 6.40 -15.50
C VAL A 131 1.55 7.44 -14.57
N LEU A 132 2.57 7.04 -13.80
CA LEU A 132 3.13 7.88 -12.74
C LEU A 132 3.72 9.19 -13.29
N PHE A 133 3.17 10.33 -12.83
CA PHE A 133 3.63 11.71 -13.11
C PHE A 133 3.60 12.16 -14.58
N GLN A 134 2.56 11.77 -15.33
CA GLN A 134 2.53 11.99 -16.78
C GLN A 134 1.81 13.25 -17.21
N ILE A 135 2.23 13.79 -18.37
CA ILE A 135 1.51 14.85 -19.09
C ILE A 135 0.59 14.15 -20.11
N PRO A 136 -0.74 14.19 -19.96
CA PRO A 136 -1.67 13.60 -20.91
C PRO A 136 -1.50 14.22 -22.29
N VAL A 137 -1.67 13.42 -23.33
CA VAL A 137 -1.90 13.96 -24.68
C VAL A 137 -3.31 14.56 -24.70
N PRO A 138 -3.50 15.83 -25.11
CA PRO A 138 -4.82 16.46 -25.13
C PRO A 138 -5.83 15.67 -25.99
N GLY A 139 -7.05 15.48 -25.48
CA GLY A 139 -8.18 14.91 -26.24
C GLY A 139 -8.39 13.40 -26.13
N ASN A 140 -7.79 12.71 -25.15
CA ASN A 140 -8.01 11.28 -24.92
C ASN A 140 -8.22 10.94 -23.43
N PRO A 141 -9.38 11.30 -22.84
CA PRO A 141 -9.65 11.13 -21.40
C PRO A 141 -9.94 9.69 -20.97
N GLU A 142 -10.29 8.78 -21.89
CA GLU A 142 -10.71 7.40 -21.58
C GLU A 142 -9.54 6.43 -21.36
N CYS A 143 -8.29 6.94 -21.33
CA CYS A 143 -7.10 6.11 -21.33
C CYS A 143 -6.51 5.93 -19.93
N LEU A 144 -7.25 5.22 -19.08
CA LEU A 144 -6.83 4.89 -17.71
C LEU A 144 -6.15 3.52 -17.63
N ASP A 145 -6.50 2.57 -18.51
CA ASP A 145 -5.90 1.23 -18.55
C ASP A 145 -5.81 0.65 -19.99
N GLY A 146 -5.11 -0.48 -20.14
CA GLY A 146 -5.08 -1.30 -21.34
C GLY A 146 -3.82 -1.20 -22.20
N PRO A 147 -3.72 -1.98 -23.30
CA PRO A 147 -2.52 -2.07 -24.14
C PRO A 147 -2.21 -0.77 -24.92
N THR A 148 -3.17 0.15 -25.01
CA THR A 148 -3.03 1.46 -25.68
C THR A 148 -2.49 2.54 -24.75
N LEU A 149 -2.39 2.28 -23.44
CA LEU A 149 -1.93 3.22 -22.42
C LEU A 149 -0.63 3.98 -22.75
N PRO A 150 0.41 3.34 -23.34
CA PRO A 150 1.65 4.06 -23.70
C PRO A 150 1.45 5.18 -24.74
N GLN A 151 0.36 5.16 -25.50
CA GLN A 151 0.06 6.16 -26.54
C GLN A 151 -0.57 7.43 -25.96
N CYS A 152 -1.02 7.37 -24.71
CA CYS A 152 -1.79 8.43 -24.06
C CYS A 152 -0.92 9.49 -23.37
N PHE A 153 0.40 9.25 -23.32
CA PHE A 153 1.33 10.09 -22.57
C PHE A 153 2.65 10.32 -23.32
N ARG A 154 3.28 11.46 -23.07
CA ARG A 154 4.56 11.84 -23.71
C ARG A 154 5.81 11.19 -23.09
N GLY A 155 5.64 10.49 -21.98
CA GLY A 155 6.66 9.75 -21.25
C GLY A 155 6.00 8.95 -20.14
N VAL A 156 6.60 7.84 -19.73
CA VAL A 156 6.10 6.98 -18.66
C VAL A 156 7.15 6.81 -17.59
N VAL A 157 6.72 6.86 -16.32
CA VAL A 157 7.54 6.49 -15.18
C VAL A 157 6.92 5.26 -14.51
N ASP A 158 7.74 4.24 -14.27
CA ASP A 158 7.32 2.99 -13.63
C ASP A 158 7.85 2.96 -12.19
N LEU A 159 6.94 3.04 -11.21
CA LEU A 159 7.32 3.04 -9.80
C LEU A 159 8.01 1.74 -9.38
N GLY A 160 7.53 0.58 -9.87
CA GLY A 160 8.13 -0.72 -9.57
C GLY A 160 9.55 -0.84 -10.13
N ALA A 161 9.77 -0.33 -11.35
CA ALA A 161 11.11 -0.24 -11.93
C ALA A 161 12.01 0.71 -11.12
N ILE A 162 11.49 1.86 -10.67
CA ILE A 162 12.21 2.78 -9.77
C ILE A 162 12.57 2.11 -8.45
N ASP A 163 11.69 1.30 -7.87
CA ASP A 163 11.96 0.59 -6.62
C ASP A 163 13.15 -0.36 -6.77
N ILE A 164 13.18 -1.12 -7.87
CA ILE A 164 14.30 -2.00 -8.22
C ILE A 164 15.59 -1.19 -8.44
N GLU A 165 15.55 -0.18 -9.30
CA GLU A 165 16.74 0.63 -9.63
C GLU A 165 17.26 1.41 -8.42
N ARG A 166 16.39 1.91 -7.55
CA ARG A 166 16.81 2.58 -6.31
C ARG A 166 17.44 1.60 -5.33
N GLY A 167 16.95 0.35 -5.29
CA GLY A 167 17.60 -0.73 -4.56
C GLY A 167 19.05 -0.95 -5.04
N ARG A 168 19.26 -0.99 -6.36
CA ARG A 168 20.58 -1.15 -6.98
C ARG A 168 21.49 0.05 -6.71
N ASP A 169 20.97 1.27 -6.87
CA ASP A 169 21.66 2.53 -6.60
C ASP A 169 22.18 2.63 -5.15
N HIS A 170 21.35 2.23 -4.19
CA HIS A 170 21.73 2.22 -2.77
C HIS A 170 22.60 1.02 -2.36
N GLY A 171 22.99 0.16 -3.31
CA GLY A 171 23.81 -1.02 -3.05
C GLY A 171 23.12 -2.05 -2.17
N MET A 172 21.81 -2.24 -2.33
CA MET A 172 21.07 -3.23 -1.55
C MET A 172 21.63 -4.64 -1.75
N PRO A 173 21.80 -5.43 -0.66
CA PRO A 173 22.12 -6.85 -0.79
C PRO A 173 21.07 -7.57 -1.63
N SER A 174 21.44 -8.71 -2.23
CA SER A 174 20.43 -9.57 -2.85
C SER A 174 19.44 -10.09 -1.82
N TYR A 175 18.26 -10.50 -2.27
CA TYR A 175 17.19 -11.04 -1.44
C TYR A 175 17.69 -12.09 -0.42
N ASN A 176 18.44 -13.10 -0.87
CA ASN A 176 18.97 -14.14 0.02
C ASN A 176 20.07 -13.63 0.97
N GLN A 177 20.85 -12.62 0.58
CA GLN A 177 21.80 -11.97 1.50
C GLN A 177 21.05 -11.21 2.60
N LEU A 178 19.97 -10.51 2.24
CA LEU A 178 19.16 -9.76 3.19
C LEU A 178 18.42 -10.69 4.15
N ARG A 179 17.85 -11.81 3.66
CA ARG A 179 17.28 -12.86 4.53
C ARG A 179 18.27 -13.33 5.59
N ARG A 180 19.50 -13.67 5.20
CA ARG A 180 20.55 -14.06 6.15
C ARG A 180 20.89 -12.95 7.16
N ALA A 181 20.94 -11.69 6.72
CA ALA A 181 21.21 -10.55 7.59
C ALA A 181 20.10 -10.32 8.65
N TYR A 182 18.88 -10.77 8.35
CA TYR A 182 17.73 -10.75 9.26
C TYR A 182 17.48 -12.09 9.97
N GLY A 183 18.43 -13.04 9.88
CA GLY A 183 18.35 -14.32 10.59
C GLY A 183 17.39 -15.33 9.96
N LEU A 184 16.92 -15.09 8.74
CA LEU A 184 16.01 -15.96 8.01
C LEU A 184 16.78 -16.93 7.11
N PRO A 185 16.28 -18.16 6.89
CA PRO A 185 16.90 -19.12 5.98
C PRO A 185 16.83 -18.61 4.54
N ALA A 186 17.92 -18.79 3.79
CA ALA A 186 17.93 -18.51 2.36
C ALA A 186 16.97 -19.44 1.60
N ARG A 187 16.30 -18.93 0.57
CA ARG A 187 15.45 -19.74 -0.31
C ARG A 187 16.33 -20.42 -1.37
N THR A 188 16.07 -21.70 -1.62
CA THR A 188 16.91 -22.55 -2.49
C THR A 188 16.33 -22.76 -3.90
N SER A 189 15.10 -22.30 -4.14
CA SER A 189 14.40 -22.35 -5.42
C SER A 189 13.47 -21.15 -5.54
N PHE A 190 13.03 -20.81 -6.76
CA PHE A 190 12.09 -19.70 -6.97
C PHE A 190 10.70 -20.07 -6.42
N ALA A 191 10.31 -21.34 -6.56
CA ALA A 191 9.11 -21.87 -5.90
C ALA A 191 9.14 -21.71 -4.36
N ALA A 192 10.32 -21.79 -3.74
CA ALA A 192 10.45 -21.56 -2.30
C ALA A 192 10.37 -20.08 -1.90
N ILE A 193 10.57 -19.15 -2.84
CA ILE A 193 10.32 -17.71 -2.64
C ILE A 193 8.82 -17.45 -2.70
N THR A 194 8.15 -17.93 -3.76
CA THR A 194 6.76 -17.57 -4.07
C THR A 194 5.70 -18.45 -3.41
N GLY A 195 6.10 -19.60 -2.85
CA GLY A 195 5.16 -20.60 -2.33
C GLY A 195 4.41 -21.39 -3.41
N GLU A 196 4.71 -21.19 -4.69
CA GLU A 196 4.05 -21.88 -5.79
C GLU A 196 4.57 -23.31 -5.99
N ALA A 197 3.73 -24.19 -6.54
CA ALA A 197 4.09 -25.59 -6.76
C ALA A 197 5.11 -25.82 -7.90
N SER A 198 5.33 -24.84 -8.78
CA SER A 198 6.20 -24.97 -9.95
C SER A 198 6.94 -23.67 -10.26
N GLU A 199 8.19 -23.81 -10.70
CA GLU A 199 9.01 -22.73 -11.26
C GLU A 199 9.32 -22.94 -12.76
N ALA A 200 8.49 -23.76 -13.43
CA ALA A 200 8.58 -24.01 -14.86
C ALA A 200 7.39 -23.38 -15.60
N PHE A 201 7.65 -22.85 -16.80
CA PHE A 201 6.60 -22.36 -17.69
C PHE A 201 5.72 -23.52 -18.18
N PRO A 202 4.38 -23.40 -18.11
CA PRO A 202 3.48 -24.32 -18.78
C PRO A 202 3.71 -24.35 -20.31
N PRO A 203 3.36 -25.44 -21.01
CA PRO A 203 3.48 -25.53 -22.45
C PRO A 203 2.80 -24.35 -23.16
N GLY A 204 3.50 -23.77 -24.15
CA GLY A 204 2.99 -22.62 -24.92
C GLY A 204 3.12 -21.28 -24.20
N THR A 205 3.67 -21.22 -22.99
CA THR A 205 4.00 -19.96 -22.29
C THR A 205 5.51 -19.71 -22.28
N GLY A 206 5.93 -18.53 -21.84
CA GLY A 206 7.33 -18.14 -21.75
C GLY A 206 7.51 -16.66 -21.42
N ILE A 207 8.73 -16.26 -21.09
CA ILE A 207 9.01 -14.89 -20.60
C ILE A 207 8.61 -13.79 -21.58
N ASN A 208 8.71 -14.04 -22.89
CA ASN A 208 8.35 -13.09 -23.95
C ASN A 208 6.96 -13.36 -24.56
N ASN A 209 6.19 -14.30 -24.01
CA ASN A 209 4.82 -14.55 -24.47
C ASN A 209 3.86 -13.65 -23.66
N PRO A 210 3.10 -12.74 -24.30
CA PRO A 210 2.17 -11.86 -23.60
C PRO A 210 1.11 -12.64 -22.80
N ASN A 211 0.67 -13.80 -23.29
CA ASN A 211 -0.36 -14.61 -22.65
C ASN A 211 0.13 -15.26 -21.33
N SER A 212 1.44 -15.23 -21.05
CA SER A 212 2.00 -15.75 -19.79
C SER A 212 1.49 -15.01 -18.56
N LEU A 213 1.04 -13.76 -18.75
CA LEU A 213 0.53 -12.90 -17.68
C LEU A 213 -0.99 -12.99 -17.50
N ASP A 214 -1.70 -13.66 -18.40
CA ASP A 214 -3.17 -13.80 -18.32
C ASP A 214 -3.61 -14.36 -16.97
N PHE A 215 -4.69 -13.81 -16.43
CA PHE A 215 -5.42 -14.45 -15.36
C PHE A 215 -6.20 -15.64 -15.91
N THR A 216 -6.17 -16.75 -15.17
CA THR A 216 -6.88 -18.00 -15.51
C THR A 216 -8.04 -18.28 -14.55
N SER A 217 -8.01 -17.68 -13.37
CA SER A 217 -9.12 -17.64 -12.43
C SER A 217 -8.96 -16.41 -11.53
N LEU A 218 -10.09 -15.85 -11.14
CA LEU A 218 -10.23 -14.81 -10.12
C LEU A 218 -11.21 -15.30 -9.07
N THR A 219 -11.07 -14.87 -7.82
CA THR A 219 -12.06 -15.14 -6.78
C THR A 219 -12.32 -13.93 -5.89
N ASP A 220 -13.54 -13.83 -5.39
CA ASP A 220 -13.95 -12.84 -4.38
C ASP A 220 -13.38 -13.18 -2.99
N ILE A 221 -13.71 -12.35 -2.00
CA ILE A 221 -13.30 -12.51 -0.60
C ILE A 221 -13.84 -13.79 0.07
N ASN A 222 -14.93 -14.34 -0.46
CA ASN A 222 -15.54 -15.58 0.01
C ASN A 222 -14.98 -16.82 -0.73
N GLY A 223 -14.09 -16.62 -1.70
CA GLY A 223 -13.52 -17.66 -2.55
C GLY A 223 -14.43 -18.10 -3.71
N ASN A 224 -15.49 -17.35 -4.01
CA ASN A 224 -16.34 -17.62 -5.17
C ASN A 224 -15.63 -17.15 -6.46
N PRO A 225 -15.79 -17.86 -7.59
CA PRO A 225 -15.20 -17.43 -8.86
C PRO A 225 -15.77 -16.09 -9.33
N VAL A 226 -14.88 -15.19 -9.75
CA VAL A 226 -15.22 -13.90 -10.35
C VAL A 226 -14.92 -13.95 -11.85
N PRO A 227 -15.83 -13.49 -12.74
CA PRO A 227 -15.54 -13.37 -14.16
C PRO A 227 -14.36 -12.42 -14.42
N ILE A 228 -13.56 -12.71 -15.45
CA ILE A 228 -12.43 -11.83 -15.81
C ILE A 228 -12.99 -10.50 -16.33
N GLY A 229 -12.52 -9.41 -15.75
CA GLY A 229 -12.95 -8.05 -16.09
C GLY A 229 -14.01 -7.46 -15.16
N GLU A 230 -14.37 -8.18 -14.10
CA GLU A 230 -15.18 -7.66 -12.98
C GLU A 230 -14.26 -7.28 -11.81
N ASP A 231 -14.70 -6.34 -10.99
CA ASP A 231 -13.86 -5.66 -9.99
C ASP A 231 -13.86 -6.35 -8.59
N ASP A 232 -14.70 -7.37 -8.39
CA ASP A 232 -14.86 -8.07 -7.09
C ASP A 232 -13.70 -9.02 -6.71
N ALA A 233 -12.66 -9.12 -7.54
CA ALA A 233 -11.62 -10.13 -7.40
C ALA A 233 -10.54 -9.72 -6.37
N VAL A 234 -10.39 -10.50 -5.30
CA VAL A 234 -9.32 -10.30 -4.29
C VAL A 234 -8.21 -11.34 -4.35
N THR A 235 -8.41 -12.44 -5.08
CA THR A 235 -7.35 -13.41 -5.38
C THR A 235 -7.37 -13.82 -6.85
N PHE A 236 -6.23 -14.26 -7.36
CA PHE A 236 -6.10 -14.67 -8.75
C PHE A 236 -5.11 -15.83 -8.94
N THR A 237 -5.20 -16.49 -10.08
CA THR A 237 -4.15 -17.39 -10.59
C THR A 237 -3.75 -16.97 -11.98
N ARG A 238 -2.46 -16.70 -12.18
CA ARG A 238 -1.89 -16.38 -13.50
C ARG A 238 -1.53 -17.65 -14.28
N ARG A 239 -1.59 -17.56 -15.61
CA ARG A 239 -1.27 -18.65 -16.53
C ARG A 239 0.15 -19.21 -16.31
N SER A 240 1.12 -18.33 -16.07
CA SER A 240 2.48 -18.76 -15.71
C SER A 240 2.81 -18.43 -14.26
N PRO A 241 3.46 -19.34 -13.52
CA PRO A 241 3.86 -19.09 -12.13
C PRO A 241 4.79 -17.88 -12.01
N LEU A 242 4.66 -17.10 -10.93
CA LEU A 242 5.61 -16.05 -10.59
C LEU A 242 7.04 -16.60 -10.49
N ALA A 243 7.21 -17.77 -9.89
CA ALA A 243 8.50 -18.45 -9.76
C ALA A 243 9.16 -18.74 -11.12
N ALA A 244 8.37 -19.13 -12.14
CA ALA A 244 8.89 -19.37 -13.49
C ALA A 244 9.38 -18.08 -14.14
N ARG A 245 8.66 -16.97 -13.94
CA ARG A 245 9.04 -15.64 -14.44
C ARG A 245 10.30 -15.12 -13.75
N LEU A 246 10.37 -15.19 -12.42
CA LEU A 246 11.56 -14.82 -11.66
C LEU A 246 12.77 -15.66 -12.08
N LYS A 247 12.60 -16.97 -12.29
CA LYS A 247 13.65 -17.87 -12.76
C LYS A 247 14.20 -17.46 -14.12
N ALA A 248 13.34 -17.10 -15.07
CA ALA A 248 13.79 -16.66 -16.39
C ALA A 248 14.51 -15.32 -16.37
N ILE A 249 14.15 -14.41 -15.47
CA ILE A 249 14.77 -13.09 -15.34
C ILE A 249 16.12 -13.18 -14.61
N TYR A 250 16.15 -13.82 -13.44
CA TYR A 250 17.32 -13.81 -12.56
C TYR A 250 18.27 -14.99 -12.76
N GLY A 251 17.77 -16.13 -13.24
CA GLY A 251 18.52 -17.39 -13.42
C GLY A 251 18.96 -18.09 -12.13
N SER A 252 19.20 -17.36 -11.05
CA SER A 252 19.54 -17.87 -9.72
C SER A 252 18.85 -17.05 -8.62
N VAL A 253 18.37 -17.75 -7.59
CA VAL A 253 17.75 -17.16 -6.39
C VAL A 253 18.69 -16.22 -5.63
N ASP A 254 20.01 -16.39 -5.77
CA ASP A 254 20.99 -15.52 -5.11
C ASP A 254 21.20 -14.17 -5.81
N LYS A 255 20.63 -14.00 -7.01
CA LYS A 255 20.70 -12.76 -7.80
C LYS A 255 19.44 -11.90 -7.72
N VAL A 256 18.39 -12.38 -7.05
CA VAL A 256 17.11 -11.67 -6.95
C VAL A 256 17.30 -10.35 -6.20
N ASP A 257 16.85 -9.25 -6.79
CA ASP A 257 16.86 -7.94 -6.13
C ASP A 257 16.02 -8.01 -4.84
N ALA A 258 16.45 -7.34 -3.76
CA ALA A 258 15.79 -7.43 -2.46
C ALA A 258 14.29 -7.11 -2.52
N PHE A 259 13.92 -6.03 -3.21
CA PHE A 259 12.51 -5.62 -3.34
C PHE A 259 11.67 -6.69 -4.05
N ALA A 260 12.10 -7.13 -5.24
CA ALA A 260 11.38 -8.14 -6.02
C ALA A 260 11.22 -9.48 -5.28
N GLY A 261 12.26 -9.92 -4.57
CA GLY A 261 12.17 -11.14 -3.77
C GLY A 261 11.27 -10.98 -2.55
N MET A 262 11.24 -9.78 -1.95
CA MET A 262 10.45 -9.48 -0.74
C MET A 262 8.95 -9.43 -1.03
N VAL A 263 8.52 -8.72 -2.08
CA VAL A 263 7.10 -8.64 -2.47
C VAL A 263 6.58 -9.93 -3.12
N ALA A 264 7.48 -10.85 -3.50
CA ALA A 264 7.13 -12.16 -4.01
C ALA A 264 6.89 -13.21 -2.90
N GLU A 265 7.17 -12.89 -1.63
CA GLU A 265 6.94 -13.82 -0.53
C GLU A 265 5.45 -13.91 -0.18
N PRO A 266 4.90 -15.12 0.04
CA PRO A 266 3.59 -15.27 0.64
C PRO A 266 3.51 -14.55 1.98
N HIS A 267 2.38 -13.92 2.23
CA HIS A 267 2.10 -13.24 3.49
C HIS A 267 2.15 -14.20 4.68
N VAL A 268 2.74 -13.73 5.78
CA VAL A 268 2.64 -14.41 7.07
C VAL A 268 1.20 -14.28 7.57
N ALA A 269 0.63 -15.35 8.10
CA ALA A 269 -0.76 -15.35 8.58
C ALA A 269 -1.01 -14.20 9.57
N GLY A 270 -2.00 -13.35 9.26
CA GLY A 270 -2.35 -12.17 10.06
C GLY A 270 -1.44 -10.96 9.85
N SER A 271 -0.66 -10.92 8.78
CA SER A 271 0.16 -9.77 8.37
C SER A 271 0.11 -9.55 6.88
N GLU A 272 0.21 -8.29 6.47
CA GLU A 272 0.36 -7.87 5.06
C GLU A 272 1.75 -8.18 4.48
N PHE A 273 2.64 -8.77 5.26
CA PHE A 273 4.04 -8.91 4.92
C PHE A 273 4.46 -10.36 4.78
N GLY A 274 5.31 -10.63 3.79
CA GLY A 274 6.19 -11.80 3.81
C GLY A 274 7.17 -11.77 4.99
N GLU A 275 7.80 -12.91 5.27
CA GLU A 275 8.73 -13.08 6.39
C GLU A 275 9.84 -12.01 6.43
N LEU A 276 10.41 -11.67 5.28
CA LEU A 276 11.52 -10.73 5.19
C LEU A 276 11.08 -9.30 5.51
N GLN A 277 9.99 -8.84 4.90
CA GLN A 277 9.49 -7.49 5.13
C GLN A 277 9.00 -7.32 6.57
N LEU A 278 8.31 -8.33 7.11
CA LEU A 278 7.88 -8.37 8.51
C LEU A 278 9.06 -8.27 9.47
N ALA A 279 10.15 -9.00 9.21
CA ALA A 279 11.36 -8.94 10.01
C ALA A 279 12.04 -7.56 9.95
N ILE A 280 12.06 -6.93 8.78
CA ILE A 280 12.57 -5.56 8.57
C ILE A 280 11.77 -4.54 9.38
N TRP A 281 10.44 -4.55 9.23
CA TRP A 281 9.54 -3.66 9.97
C TRP A 281 9.63 -3.87 11.47
N THR A 282 9.55 -5.12 11.93
CA THR A 282 9.62 -5.47 13.36
C THR A 282 10.93 -4.96 13.97
N LYS A 283 12.07 -5.17 13.30
CA LYS A 283 13.37 -4.72 13.80
C LYS A 283 13.46 -3.19 13.84
N GLN A 284 13.03 -2.49 12.79
CA GLN A 284 13.13 -1.04 12.70
C GLN A 284 12.20 -0.34 13.68
N PHE A 285 10.92 -0.71 13.72
CA PHE A 285 9.96 -0.09 14.64
C PHE A 285 10.28 -0.42 16.10
N ALA A 286 10.75 -1.62 16.42
CA ALA A 286 11.27 -1.89 17.77
C ALA A 286 12.47 -1.01 18.11
N ALA A 287 13.38 -0.77 17.17
CA ALA A 287 14.55 0.09 17.40
C ALA A 287 14.17 1.56 17.58
N LEU A 288 13.25 2.08 16.76
CA LEU A 288 12.70 3.42 16.89
C LEU A 288 12.03 3.62 18.25
N ARG A 289 11.19 2.68 18.66
CA ARG A 289 10.54 2.70 19.97
C ARG A 289 11.51 2.64 21.14
N ASP A 290 12.37 1.62 21.14
CA ASP A 290 13.22 1.31 22.28
C ASP A 290 14.38 2.32 22.43
N GLY A 291 14.80 2.95 21.32
CA GLY A 291 15.86 3.95 21.30
C GLY A 291 15.38 5.41 21.31
N ASP A 292 14.07 5.67 21.36
CA ASP A 292 13.54 7.04 21.48
C ASP A 292 13.33 7.42 22.95
N ARG A 293 14.12 8.40 23.42
CA ARG A 293 13.99 8.95 24.78
C ARG A 293 12.64 9.64 25.00
N PHE A 294 12.01 10.12 23.92
CA PHE A 294 10.73 10.82 23.93
C PHE A 294 9.56 9.94 23.48
N TYR A 295 9.73 8.62 23.44
CA TYR A 295 8.63 7.70 23.18
C TYR A 295 7.51 7.93 24.21
N PHE A 296 6.25 7.94 23.77
CA PHE A 296 5.12 8.35 24.61
C PHE A 296 4.96 7.53 25.90
N GLU A 297 5.38 6.27 25.95
CA GLU A 297 5.34 5.47 27.20
C GLU A 297 6.47 5.81 28.19
N ASN A 298 7.49 6.52 27.72
CA ASN A 298 8.65 6.93 28.52
C ASN A 298 8.60 8.41 28.92
N ASP A 299 7.73 9.23 28.32
CA ASP A 299 7.68 10.67 28.61
C ASP A 299 6.87 10.97 29.89
N PRO A 300 7.52 11.37 31.00
CA PRO A 300 6.82 11.66 32.25
C PRO A 300 5.94 12.93 32.14
N SER A 301 6.20 13.79 31.17
CA SER A 301 5.50 15.07 30.97
C SER A 301 4.05 14.84 30.56
N LEU A 302 3.76 13.75 29.84
CA LEU A 302 2.41 13.43 29.36
C LEU A 302 1.43 13.17 30.51
N SER A 303 1.90 12.53 31.59
CA SER A 303 1.08 12.33 32.80
C SER A 303 0.75 13.67 33.47
N PHE A 304 1.73 14.57 33.57
CA PHE A 304 1.51 15.91 34.11
C PHE A 304 0.53 16.72 33.24
N ILE A 305 0.72 16.72 31.91
CA ILE A 305 -0.14 17.45 30.97
C ILE A 305 -1.60 16.98 31.10
N ARG A 306 -1.82 15.67 31.21
CA ARG A 306 -3.17 15.10 31.43
C ARG A 306 -3.79 15.58 32.74
N HIS A 307 -3.05 15.54 33.85
CA HIS A 307 -3.59 15.96 35.15
C HIS A 307 -3.81 17.48 35.25
N ALA A 308 -2.91 18.28 34.67
CA ALA A 308 -2.94 19.73 34.78
C ALA A 308 -3.93 20.39 33.80
N PHE A 309 -4.07 19.83 32.60
CA PHE A 309 -4.81 20.45 31.49
C PHE A 309 -5.92 19.58 30.91
N GLY A 310 -6.07 18.32 31.35
CA GLY A 310 -7.05 17.39 30.80
C GLY A 310 -6.73 16.92 29.37
N ILE A 311 -5.54 17.21 28.85
CA ILE A 311 -5.13 16.84 27.49
C ILE A 311 -4.53 15.43 27.53
N ASP A 312 -5.15 14.50 26.82
CA ASP A 312 -4.64 13.14 26.61
C ASP A 312 -4.12 12.98 25.18
N TYR A 313 -3.29 11.97 24.96
CA TYR A 313 -2.77 11.62 23.64
C TYR A 313 -3.34 10.31 23.10
N ARG A 314 -4.19 9.65 23.89
CA ARG A 314 -4.76 8.33 23.59
C ARG A 314 -6.06 8.46 22.79
N HIS A 315 -6.01 9.23 21.71
CA HIS A 315 -7.10 9.33 20.76
C HIS A 315 -6.83 8.38 19.58
N SER A 316 -7.87 7.73 19.08
CA SER A 316 -7.78 6.95 17.84
C SER A 316 -7.68 7.86 16.63
N LEU A 317 -7.22 7.32 15.49
CA LEU A 317 -7.25 8.09 14.25
C LEU A 317 -8.70 8.47 13.86
N ALA A 318 -9.68 7.61 14.16
CA ALA A 318 -11.10 7.91 13.97
C ALA A 318 -11.57 9.14 14.77
N GLU A 319 -11.19 9.20 16.06
CA GLU A 319 -11.50 10.34 16.92
C GLU A 319 -10.84 11.63 16.43
N ILE A 320 -9.61 11.54 15.92
CA ILE A 320 -8.91 12.69 15.32
C ILE A 320 -9.63 13.16 14.05
N ILE A 321 -10.05 12.24 13.17
CA ILE A 321 -10.80 12.59 11.96
C ILE A 321 -12.09 13.32 12.35
N ALA A 322 -12.93 12.70 13.19
CA ALA A 322 -14.20 13.29 13.63
C ALA A 322 -14.04 14.63 14.37
N ALA A 323 -12.94 14.83 15.10
CA ALA A 323 -12.68 16.10 15.78
C ALA A 323 -12.25 17.25 14.84
N ASN A 324 -11.82 16.93 13.61
CA ASN A 324 -11.26 17.90 12.66
C ASN A 324 -12.01 17.95 11.32
N THR A 325 -13.10 17.18 11.18
CA THR A 325 -14.00 17.20 10.03
C THR A 325 -15.44 17.32 10.50
N ASP A 326 -16.36 17.36 9.55
CA ASP A 326 -17.80 17.31 9.76
C ASP A 326 -18.36 15.86 9.79
N ILE A 327 -17.49 14.85 9.65
CA ILE A 327 -17.88 13.44 9.69
C ILE A 327 -18.05 13.03 11.16
N PRO A 328 -19.23 12.54 11.57
CA PRO A 328 -19.44 12.12 12.94
C PRO A 328 -18.69 10.81 13.23
N LEU A 329 -18.24 10.65 14.47
CA LEU A 329 -17.51 9.44 14.90
C LEU A 329 -18.33 8.14 14.71
N SER A 330 -19.65 8.22 14.70
CA SER A 330 -20.54 7.08 14.44
C SER A 330 -20.40 6.50 13.03
N ASP A 331 -19.87 7.29 12.10
CA ASP A 331 -19.83 6.96 10.67
C ASP A 331 -18.39 6.58 10.24
N LEU A 332 -17.50 6.39 11.23
CA LEU A 332 -16.12 5.94 11.06
C LEU A 332 -15.92 4.60 11.76
N ASN A 333 -15.10 3.73 11.17
CA ASN A 333 -14.62 2.54 11.86
C ASN A 333 -13.82 2.96 13.11
N PRO A 334 -14.08 2.38 14.31
CA PRO A 334 -13.29 2.68 15.50
C PRO A 334 -11.77 2.53 15.30
N ASN A 335 -11.36 1.63 14.40
CA ASN A 335 -10.00 1.54 13.88
C ASN A 335 -10.03 1.67 12.35
N VAL A 336 -9.81 2.89 11.86
CA VAL A 336 -9.83 3.24 10.41
C VAL A 336 -8.76 2.55 9.57
N PHE A 337 -7.84 1.77 10.15
CA PHE A 337 -6.91 0.93 9.40
C PHE A 337 -7.49 -0.45 9.04
N LEU A 338 -8.72 -0.75 9.45
CA LEU A 338 -9.41 -1.99 9.14
C LEU A 338 -10.71 -1.66 8.42
N ALA A 339 -10.94 -2.28 7.26
CA ALA A 339 -12.25 -2.28 6.63
C ALA A 339 -13.24 -3.08 7.51
N GLY A 340 -14.47 -2.58 7.59
CA GLY A 340 -15.54 -3.07 8.49
C GLY A 340 -16.19 -4.37 8.05
#